data_AF-A0A9D6Y9C2-F1
#
_entry.id   AF-A0A9D6Y9C2-F1
#
_cell.length_a   1.000
_cell.length_b   1.000
_cell.length_c   1.000
_cell.angle_alpha   90.00
_cell.angle_beta   90.00
_cell.angle_gamma   90.00
#
_symmetry.space_group_name_H-M   'P 1'
#
loop_
_entity.id
_entity.type
_entity.pdbx_description
1 polymer ?
#
loop_
_entity_poly.entity_id
_entity_poly.type
_entity_poly.pdbx_seq_one_letter_code
_entity_poly.pdbx_strand_id
1 'polypeptide(L)'
;MSGPPRAGKTRWLQQRIRTLAAGTPPARCAVLLAEEGRTRWENFVREVPRVAVHRLVLPCLCCPGLANAPSAMQRLAASSGADWLFVEVPALAAAGVIAEFDRVLGWPRQVVICPGAAWEAVPRTAELPFFLSHLLALADTVVPHSPELARDNLPGAARMPGAFFKTDSGPARSQM
;
A
#
# COMPACT_ATOMS: atom_id res chain seq x y z
N MET A 1 3.66 1.08 -6.99
CA MET A 1 2.88 -0.15 -6.78
C MET A 1 1.56 0.18 -6.10
N SER A 2 0.45 -0.43 -6.55
CA SER A 2 -0.89 -0.13 -6.04
C SER A 2 -1.87 -1.31 -6.09
N GLY A 3 -3.07 -1.13 -5.54
CA GLY A 3 -4.07 -2.18 -5.32
C GLY A 3 -4.94 -1.88 -4.10
N PRO A 4 -6.07 -2.60 -3.91
CA PRO A 4 -6.95 -2.38 -2.78
C PRO A 4 -6.27 -2.77 -1.44
N PRO A 5 -6.86 -2.37 -0.30
CA PRO A 5 -6.42 -2.84 1.01
C PRO A 5 -6.33 -4.37 1.04
N ARG A 6 -5.33 -4.90 1.75
CA ARG A 6 -5.08 -6.36 1.89
C ARG A 6 -4.80 -7.13 0.60
N ALA A 7 -4.53 -6.44 -0.51
CA ALA A 7 -4.08 -7.10 -1.75
C ALA A 7 -2.66 -7.70 -1.66
N GLY A 8 -2.03 -7.68 -0.48
CA GLY A 8 -0.68 -8.20 -0.25
C GLY A 8 0.45 -7.28 -0.69
N LYS A 9 0.14 -5.99 -0.86
CA LYS A 9 1.06 -5.02 -1.45
C LYS A 9 2.39 -4.90 -0.70
N THR A 10 2.27 -4.55 0.58
CA THR A 10 3.41 -4.37 1.48
C THR A 10 4.29 -5.62 1.54
N ARG A 11 3.69 -6.81 1.59
CA ARG A 11 4.46 -8.07 1.69
C ARG A 11 5.22 -8.38 0.41
N TRP A 12 4.60 -8.16 -0.75
CA TRP A 12 5.29 -8.29 -2.03
C TRP A 12 6.47 -7.31 -2.13
N LEU A 13 6.29 -6.05 -1.70
CA LEU A 13 7.36 -5.06 -1.66
C LEU A 13 8.53 -5.52 -0.77
N GLN A 14 8.23 -5.99 0.44
CA GLN A 14 9.25 -6.51 1.36
C GLN A 14 10.02 -7.69 0.76
N GLN A 15 9.33 -8.64 0.13
CA GLN A 15 9.98 -9.77 -0.55
C GLN A 15 10.87 -9.28 -1.69
N ARG A 16 10.37 -8.37 -2.54
CA ARG A 16 11.14 -7.84 -3.67
C ARG A 16 12.41 -7.11 -3.22
N ILE A 17 12.30 -6.30 -2.17
CA ILE A 17 13.42 -5.60 -1.55
C ILE A 17 14.45 -6.60 -1.01
N ARG A 18 14.02 -7.63 -0.29
CA ARG A 18 14.92 -8.68 0.21
C ARG A 18 15.65 -9.40 -0.92
N THR A 19 14.94 -9.73 -2.00
CA THR A 19 15.55 -10.34 -3.19
C THR A 19 16.63 -9.45 -3.81
N LEU A 20 16.36 -8.16 -3.97
CA LEU A 20 17.34 -7.22 -4.52
C LEU A 20 18.54 -6.99 -3.59
N ALA A 21 18.29 -6.92 -2.29
CA ALA A 21 19.34 -6.77 -1.28
C ALA A 21 20.23 -8.01 -1.13
N ALA A 22 19.71 -9.20 -1.45
CA ALA A 22 20.47 -10.45 -1.46
C ALA A 22 21.27 -10.68 -2.75
N GLY A 23 21.10 -9.83 -3.78
CA GLY A 23 21.85 -9.89 -5.02
C GLY A 23 23.34 -9.58 -4.85
N THR A 24 24.15 -9.83 -5.88
CA THR A 24 25.57 -9.48 -5.93
C THR A 24 25.87 -8.65 -7.19
N PRO A 25 26.20 -7.34 -7.08
CA PRO A 25 26.27 -6.56 -5.85
C PRO A 25 24.88 -6.32 -5.21
N PRO A 26 24.79 -6.12 -3.89
CA PRO A 26 23.53 -5.84 -3.22
C PRO A 26 23.01 -4.45 -3.62
N ALA A 27 21.75 -4.37 -4.03
CA ALA A 27 21.13 -3.11 -4.42
C ALA A 27 20.64 -2.32 -3.21
N ARG A 28 20.89 -1.01 -3.19
CA ARG A 28 20.36 -0.11 -2.16
C ARG A 28 18.92 0.25 -2.50
N CYS A 29 18.03 0.04 -1.54
CA CYS A 29 16.61 0.27 -1.73
C CYS A 29 16.12 1.36 -0.77
N ALA A 30 15.15 2.14 -1.22
CA ALA A 30 14.38 3.04 -0.38
C ALA A 30 12.88 2.91 -0.69
N VAL A 31 12.03 3.27 0.28
CA VAL A 31 10.59 3.07 0.18
C VAL A 31 9.82 4.31 0.62
N LEU A 32 8.85 4.72 -0.20
CA LEU A 32 7.80 5.66 0.16
C LEU A 32 6.48 4.90 0.35
N LEU A 33 5.90 5.04 1.54
CA LEU A 33 4.62 4.42 1.89
C LEU A 33 3.55 5.49 2.01
N ALA A 34 2.52 5.43 1.17
CA ALA A 34 1.38 6.34 1.19
C ALA A 34 0.11 5.74 1.82
N GLU A 35 0.09 4.43 2.07
CA GLU A 35 -1.00 3.77 2.81
C GLU A 35 -0.80 3.80 4.33
N GLU A 36 -1.92 3.90 5.06
CA GLU A 36 -1.97 4.35 6.45
C GLU A 36 -1.63 3.31 7.53
N GLY A 37 -1.20 3.85 8.68
CA GLY A 37 -1.06 3.19 9.97
C GLY A 37 0.37 3.29 10.54
N ARG A 38 0.55 3.97 11.69
CA ARG A 38 1.84 4.01 12.41
C ARG A 38 2.40 2.59 12.64
N THR A 39 1.54 1.67 13.06
CA THR A 39 1.87 0.26 13.27
C THR A 39 2.30 -0.45 11.99
N ARG A 40 1.68 -0.14 10.84
CA ARG A 40 2.05 -0.74 9.55
C ARG A 40 3.43 -0.25 9.09
N TRP A 41 3.71 1.04 9.29
CA TRP A 41 5.03 1.60 9.03
C TRP A 41 6.10 0.99 9.94
N GLU A 42 5.85 0.91 11.25
CA GLU A 42 6.78 0.31 12.23
C GLU A 42 7.06 -1.16 11.89
N ASN A 43 6.00 -1.92 11.54
CA ASN A 43 6.15 -3.29 11.08
C ASN A 43 6.98 -3.36 9.79
N PHE A 44 6.78 -2.44 8.84
CA PHE A 44 7.56 -2.41 7.60
C PHE A 44 9.05 -2.23 7.89
N VAL A 45 9.40 -1.23 8.71
CA VAL A 45 10.79 -0.92 9.08
C VAL A 45 11.46 -2.12 9.76
N ARG A 46 10.73 -2.84 10.63
CA ARG A 46 11.24 -4.05 11.29
C ARG A 46 11.56 -5.18 10.30
N GLU A 47 10.75 -5.33 9.26
CA GLU A 47 10.87 -6.42 8.29
C GLU A 47 11.96 -6.21 7.23
N VAL A 48 12.36 -4.97 6.96
CA VAL A 48 13.43 -4.64 6.00
C VAL A 48 14.46 -3.69 6.63
N PRO A 49 15.30 -4.20 7.55
CA PRO A 49 16.31 -3.38 8.19
C PRO A 49 17.28 -2.80 7.15
N ARG A 50 17.79 -1.59 7.40
CA ARG A 50 18.73 -0.83 6.54
C ARG A 50 18.12 -0.21 5.27
N VAL A 51 16.81 -0.33 5.07
CA VAL A 51 16.09 0.37 4.01
C VAL A 51 15.60 1.70 4.54
N ALA A 52 15.83 2.79 3.80
CA ALA A 52 15.27 4.09 4.15
C ALA A 52 13.76 4.09 3.84
N VAL A 53 12.92 4.21 4.86
CA VAL A 53 11.46 4.18 4.74
C VAL A 53 10.88 5.52 5.14
N HIS A 54 10.21 6.19 4.22
CA HIS A 54 9.55 7.47 4.46
C HIS A 54 8.04 7.32 4.24
N ARG A 55 7.27 8.08 5.01
CA ARG A 55 5.84 8.22 4.79
C ARG A 55 5.59 9.28 3.73
N LEU A 56 4.77 8.95 2.73
CA LEU A 56 4.18 9.91 1.82
C LEU A 56 2.80 10.28 2.35
N VAL A 57 2.63 11.54 2.76
CA VAL A 57 1.33 12.02 3.25
C VAL A 57 0.52 12.47 2.05
N LEU A 58 -0.60 11.79 1.81
CA LEU A 58 -1.59 12.22 0.82
C LEU A 58 -2.63 13.09 1.54
N PRO A 59 -2.78 14.38 1.21
CA PRO A 59 -3.75 15.26 1.86
C PRO A 59 -5.19 14.85 1.56
N CYS A 60 -5.41 14.19 0.43
CA CYS A 60 -6.66 13.62 -0.02
C CYS A 60 -6.35 12.46 -0.99
N LEU A 61 -7.21 11.44 -1.02
CA LEU A 61 -7.08 10.33 -1.98
C LEU A 61 -7.37 10.77 -3.43
N CYS A 62 -8.09 11.88 -3.61
CA CYS A 62 -8.49 12.40 -4.92
C CYS A 62 -7.60 13.51 -5.48
N CYS A 63 -6.65 14.05 -4.71
CA CYS A 63 -5.79 15.15 -5.15
C CYS A 63 -4.30 14.85 -4.86
N PRO A 64 -3.70 13.92 -5.62
CA PRO A 64 -2.29 13.53 -5.44
C PRO A 64 -1.32 14.69 -5.65
N GLY A 65 -1.68 15.70 -6.46
CA GLY A 65 -0.81 16.85 -6.75
C GLY A 65 -0.44 17.70 -5.54
N LEU A 66 -1.26 17.62 -4.50
CA LEU A 66 -1.02 18.32 -3.24
C LEU A 66 -0.10 17.53 -2.30
N ALA A 67 0.15 16.25 -2.55
CA ALA A 67 1.08 15.44 -1.76
C ALA A 67 2.56 15.79 -2.06
N ASN A 68 2.82 16.51 -3.16
CA ASN A 68 4.17 16.80 -3.65
C ASN A 68 5.04 15.54 -3.70
N ALA A 69 4.46 14.44 -4.20
CA ALA A 69 5.10 13.14 -4.27
C ALA A 69 6.45 13.17 -5.01
N PRO A 70 6.61 13.91 -6.13
CA PRO A 70 7.89 14.01 -6.82
C PRO A 70 9.02 14.54 -5.93
N SER A 71 8.78 15.60 -5.16
CA SER A 71 9.81 16.16 -4.27
C SER A 71 10.16 15.20 -3.13
N ALA A 72 9.18 14.43 -2.62
CA ALA A 72 9.44 13.42 -1.61
C ALA A 72 10.32 12.28 -2.15
N MET A 73 10.08 11.85 -3.39
CA MET A 73 10.89 10.85 -4.09
C MET A 73 12.32 11.34 -4.33
N GLN A 74 12.50 12.57 -4.82
CA GLN A 74 13.83 13.15 -5.04
C GLN A 74 14.63 13.26 -3.75
N ARG A 75 14.03 13.78 -2.67
CA ARG A 75 14.70 13.89 -1.37
C ARG A 75 15.10 12.53 -0.83
N LEU A 76 14.23 11.53 -0.94
CA LEU A 76 14.54 10.19 -0.45
C LEU A 76 15.65 9.53 -1.29
N ALA A 77 15.59 9.62 -2.62
CA ALA A 77 16.63 9.09 -3.48
C ALA A 77 18.00 9.73 -3.16
N ALA A 78 18.04 11.05 -3.02
CA ALA A 78 19.26 11.80 -2.70
C ALA A 78 19.83 11.45 -1.32
N SER A 79 18.99 11.34 -0.28
CA SER A 79 19.46 11.07 1.09
C SER A 79 19.84 9.62 1.33
N SER A 80 19.20 8.68 0.64
CA SER A 80 19.46 7.24 0.80
C SER A 80 20.56 6.71 -0.13
N GLY A 81 20.85 7.43 -1.22
CA GLY A 81 21.67 6.90 -2.31
C GLY A 81 21.09 5.62 -2.91
N ALA A 82 19.77 5.43 -2.86
CA ALA A 82 19.14 4.20 -3.32
C ALA A 82 19.27 4.02 -4.84
N ASP A 83 19.56 2.79 -5.25
CA ASP A 83 19.54 2.37 -6.65
C ASP A 83 18.10 2.03 -7.08
N TRP A 84 17.24 1.65 -6.12
CA TRP A 84 15.82 1.36 -6.32
C TRP A 84 14.94 2.13 -5.34
N LEU A 85 13.96 2.85 -5.89
CA LEU A 85 12.93 3.53 -5.11
C LEU A 85 11.59 2.82 -5.28
N PHE A 86 11.06 2.29 -4.18
CA PHE A 86 9.73 1.69 -4.14
C PHE A 86 8.71 2.70 -3.64
N VAL A 87 7.56 2.76 -4.30
CA VAL A 87 6.46 3.63 -3.87
C VAL A 87 5.19 2.79 -3.76
N GLU A 88 4.66 2.69 -2.55
CA GLU A 88 3.36 2.09 -2.28
C GLU A 88 2.30 3.19 -2.19
N VAL A 89 1.29 3.13 -3.06
CA VAL A 89 0.18 4.10 -3.09
C VAL A 89 -1.18 3.41 -3.04
N PRO A 90 -2.18 3.99 -2.34
CA PRO A 90 -3.55 3.52 -2.42
C PRO A 90 -4.04 3.51 -3.87
N ALA A 91 -4.88 2.53 -4.20
CA ALA A 91 -5.49 2.41 -5.53
C ALA A 91 -6.00 3.76 -6.04
N LEU A 92 -6.89 4.41 -5.28
CA LEU A 92 -7.57 5.64 -5.68
C LEU A 92 -6.61 6.79 -6.07
N ALA A 93 -5.45 6.88 -5.43
CA ALA A 93 -4.47 7.93 -5.70
C ALA A 93 -3.45 7.54 -6.79
N ALA A 94 -3.38 6.26 -7.18
CA ALA A 94 -2.29 5.73 -7.96
C ALA A 94 -2.13 6.38 -9.33
N ALA A 95 -3.23 6.54 -10.08
CA ALA A 95 -3.19 7.11 -11.42
C ALA A 95 -2.60 8.53 -11.43
N GLY A 96 -3.02 9.39 -10.49
CA GLY A 96 -2.48 10.75 -10.42
C GLY A 96 -1.04 10.80 -9.92
N VAL A 97 -0.65 9.95 -8.95
CA VAL A 97 0.76 9.85 -8.54
C VAL A 97 1.65 9.38 -9.69
N ILE A 98 1.19 8.41 -10.50
CA ILE A 98 1.90 7.93 -11.69
C ILE A 98 2.04 9.06 -12.72
N ALA A 99 0.96 9.78 -13.01
CA ALA A 99 0.99 10.90 -13.94
C ALA A 99 1.96 12.01 -13.50
N GLU A 100 2.00 12.33 -12.20
CA GLU A 100 2.96 13.30 -11.65
C GLU A 100 4.40 12.82 -11.73
N PHE A 101 4.65 11.54 -11.44
CA PHE A 101 5.96 10.93 -11.58
C PHE A 101 6.45 11.05 -13.04
N ASP A 102 5.62 10.65 -14.00
CA ASP A 102 5.96 10.65 -15.42
C ASP A 102 6.24 12.07 -15.93
N ARG A 103 5.44 13.03 -15.46
CA ARG A 103 5.57 14.44 -15.85
C ARG A 103 6.82 15.12 -15.28
N VAL A 104 7.20 14.82 -14.03
CA VAL A 104 8.20 15.61 -13.28
C VAL A 104 9.55 14.93 -13.19
N LEU A 105 9.58 13.63 -12.92
CA LEU A 105 10.83 12.91 -12.67
C LEU A 105 11.37 12.26 -13.94
N GLY A 106 10.49 11.66 -14.74
CA GLY A 106 10.87 10.96 -15.98
C GLY A 106 11.87 9.82 -15.76
N TRP A 107 12.02 9.33 -14.53
CA TRP A 107 12.90 8.19 -14.23
C TRP A 107 12.31 6.90 -14.82
N PRO A 108 13.14 5.92 -15.20
CA PRO A 108 12.64 4.59 -15.54
C PRO A 108 11.80 4.04 -14.39
N ARG A 109 10.61 3.49 -14.71
CA ARG A 109 9.68 2.94 -13.71
C ARG A 109 9.02 1.66 -14.16
N GLN A 110 8.49 0.95 -13.18
CA GLN A 110 7.58 -0.18 -13.36
C GLN A 110 6.35 0.02 -12.47
N VAL A 111 5.16 -0.01 -13.07
CA VAL A 111 3.87 0.03 -12.39
C VAL A 111 3.42 -1.39 -12.11
N VAL A 112 3.48 -1.75 -10.83
CA VAL A 112 3.00 -3.04 -10.33
C VAL A 112 1.62 -2.86 -9.69
N ILE A 113 0.64 -3.64 -10.14
CA ILE A 113 -0.71 -3.67 -9.57
C ILE A 113 -0.99 -5.03 -8.92
N CYS A 114 -1.46 -5.00 -7.68
CA CYS A 114 -1.96 -6.17 -6.95
C CYS A 114 -3.49 -6.04 -6.87
N PRO A 115 -4.28 -6.72 -7.71
CA PRO A 115 -5.72 -6.56 -7.74
C PRO A 115 -6.41 -7.12 -6.49
N GLY A 116 -5.84 -8.17 -5.88
CA GLY A 116 -6.47 -8.85 -4.73
C GLY A 116 -7.70 -9.66 -5.13
N ALA A 117 -8.21 -10.48 -4.19
CA ALA A 117 -9.26 -11.46 -4.47
C ALA A 117 -10.53 -10.84 -5.06
N ALA A 118 -10.98 -9.70 -4.51
CA ALA A 118 -12.24 -9.08 -4.92
C ALA A 118 -12.22 -8.56 -6.37
N TRP A 119 -11.06 -8.07 -6.84
CA TRP A 119 -10.94 -7.58 -8.21
C TRP A 119 -10.72 -8.71 -9.21
N GLU A 120 -10.05 -9.79 -8.82
CA GLU A 120 -9.91 -10.98 -9.66
C GLU A 120 -11.21 -11.77 -9.81
N ALA A 121 -12.08 -11.71 -8.81
CA ALA A 121 -13.39 -12.35 -8.85
C ALA A 121 -14.39 -11.61 -9.77
N VAL A 122 -14.07 -10.41 -10.26
CA VAL A 122 -14.92 -9.70 -11.22
C VAL A 122 -14.84 -10.44 -12.56
N PRO A 123 -15.97 -10.95 -13.09
CA PRO A 123 -15.98 -11.65 -14.36
C PRO A 123 -15.37 -10.77 -15.46
N ARG A 124 -14.54 -11.35 -16.35
CA ARG A 124 -13.94 -10.61 -17.48
C ARG A 124 -14.97 -10.00 -18.44
N THR A 125 -16.21 -10.46 -18.38
CA THR A 125 -17.37 -9.97 -19.15
C THR A 125 -18.16 -8.88 -18.44
N ALA A 126 -17.87 -8.61 -17.16
CA ALA A 126 -18.47 -7.51 -16.43
C ALA A 126 -17.65 -6.24 -16.69
N GLU A 127 -18.33 -5.11 -16.89
CA GLU A 127 -17.64 -3.82 -16.98
C GLU A 127 -16.94 -3.55 -15.65
N LEU A 128 -15.61 -3.55 -15.68
CA LEU A 128 -14.82 -3.06 -14.55
C LEU A 128 -15.14 -1.57 -14.35
N PRO A 129 -15.28 -1.09 -13.11
CA PRO A 129 -15.37 0.34 -12.86
C PRO A 129 -14.23 1.06 -13.58
N PHE A 130 -14.51 2.19 -14.23
CA PHE A 130 -13.55 2.94 -15.05
C PHE A 130 -12.19 3.15 -14.37
N PHE A 131 -12.21 3.44 -13.07
CA PHE A 131 -10.99 3.61 -12.29
C PHE A 131 -10.11 2.34 -12.26
N LEU A 132 -10.71 1.14 -12.15
CA LEU A 132 -10.00 -0.13 -12.11
C LEU A 132 -9.44 -0.49 -13.49
N SER A 133 -10.23 -0.35 -14.55
CA SER A 133 -9.75 -0.60 -15.92
C SER A 133 -8.62 0.35 -16.29
N HIS A 134 -8.72 1.63 -15.92
CA HIS A 134 -7.66 2.60 -16.13
C HIS A 134 -6.38 2.24 -15.38
N LEU A 135 -6.47 1.83 -14.11
CA LEU A 135 -5.29 1.45 -13.32
C LEU A 135 -4.60 0.19 -13.88
N LEU A 136 -5.38 -0.80 -14.35
CA LEU A 136 -4.84 -2.00 -14.99
C LEU A 136 -4.20 -1.70 -16.34
N ALA A 137 -4.75 -0.75 -17.12
CA ALA A 137 -4.16 -0.31 -18.38
C ALA A 137 -2.79 0.38 -18.19
N LEU A 138 -2.55 0.99 -17.02
CA LEU A 138 -1.26 1.58 -16.66
C LEU A 138 -0.25 0.56 -16.13
N ALA A 139 -0.65 -0.69 -15.89
CA ALA A 139 0.19 -1.69 -15.24
C ALA A 139 1.20 -2.31 -16.19
N ASP A 140 2.48 -2.21 -15.84
CA ASP A 140 3.55 -2.98 -16.48
C ASP A 140 3.56 -4.43 -15.96
N THR A 141 3.05 -4.65 -14.75
CA THR A 141 2.98 -5.98 -14.14
C THR A 141 1.76 -6.08 -13.23
N VAL A 142 0.99 -7.14 -13.41
CA VAL A 142 -0.12 -7.51 -12.52
C VAL A 142 0.33 -8.71 -11.70
N VAL A 143 0.38 -8.54 -10.38
CA VAL A 143 0.73 -9.61 -9.45
C VAL A 143 -0.55 -10.31 -9.03
N PRO A 144 -0.76 -11.58 -9.41
CA PRO A 144 -1.98 -12.29 -9.06
C PRO A 144 -2.15 -12.39 -7.54
N HIS A 145 -3.39 -12.44 -7.09
CA HIS A 145 -3.71 -12.61 -5.70
C HIS A 145 -3.13 -13.93 -5.19
N SER A 146 -2.33 -13.82 -4.14
CA SER A 146 -1.85 -14.97 -3.39
C SER A 146 -2.31 -14.82 -1.94
N PRO A 147 -2.95 -15.85 -1.35
CA PRO A 147 -3.27 -15.88 0.07
C PRO A 147 -2.05 -15.65 0.96
N GLU A 148 -0.86 -16.05 0.50
CA GLU A 148 0.40 -15.85 1.23
C GLU A 148 0.78 -14.37 1.31
N LEU A 149 0.55 -13.61 0.24
CA LEU A 149 0.81 -12.18 0.20
C LEU A 149 -0.25 -11.39 0.98
N ALA A 150 -1.50 -11.83 0.93
CA ALA A 150 -2.64 -11.17 1.56
C ALA A 150 -2.73 -11.36 3.09
N ARG A 151 -1.92 -12.24 3.67
CA ARG A 151 -1.78 -12.35 5.13
C ARG A 151 -1.15 -11.06 5.68
N ASP A 152 -2.00 -10.19 6.25
CA ASP A 152 -1.55 -9.04 7.03
C ASP A 152 -0.73 -9.54 8.24
N ASN A 153 0.48 -9.00 8.42
CA ASN A 153 1.18 -9.04 9.71
C ASN A 153 0.52 -8.02 10.65
N LEU A 154 -0.77 -8.20 10.95
CA LEU A 154 -1.34 -7.58 12.13
C LEU A 154 -0.60 -8.21 13.32
N PRO A 155 -0.02 -7.41 14.25
CA PRO A 155 0.32 -7.99 15.55
C PRO A 155 -0.95 -8.68 16.02
N GLY A 156 -0.80 -9.95 16.44
CA GLY A 156 -1.92 -10.83 16.74
C GLY A 156 -3.00 -10.05 17.45
N ALA A 157 -4.26 -10.27 17.06
CA ALA A 157 -5.40 -9.79 17.82
C ALA A 157 -5.07 -10.04 19.29
N ALA A 158 -4.69 -8.98 20.00
CA ALA A 158 -4.73 -8.99 21.44
C ALA A 158 -6.17 -9.38 21.68
N ARG A 159 -6.37 -10.58 22.24
CA ARG A 159 -7.66 -10.98 22.79
C ARG A 159 -8.11 -9.77 23.58
N MET A 160 -9.10 -9.03 23.07
CA MET A 160 -9.75 -8.01 23.86
C MET A 160 -10.25 -8.75 25.10
N PRO A 161 -9.76 -8.42 26.31
CA PRO A 161 -10.40 -8.93 27.52
C PRO A 161 -11.85 -8.47 27.45
N GLY A 162 -12.77 -9.39 27.73
CA GLY A 162 -14.20 -9.22 27.48
C GLY A 162 -14.71 -7.82 27.79
N ALA A 163 -15.16 -7.12 26.75
CA ALA A 163 -16.00 -5.96 26.94
C ALA A 163 -17.34 -6.47 27.48
N PHE A 164 -17.53 -6.24 28.78
CA PHE A 164 -18.79 -6.29 29.50
C PHE A 164 -19.93 -5.72 28.63
N PHE A 165 -20.80 -6.58 28.11
CA PHE A 165 -22.16 -6.18 27.80
C PHE A 165 -22.94 -6.20 29.12
N LYS A 166 -23.03 -5.03 29.75
CA LYS A 166 -23.98 -4.81 30.84
C LYS A 166 -25.36 -4.69 30.18
N THR A 167 -26.13 -5.78 30.20
CA THR A 167 -27.55 -5.77 29.85
C THR A 167 -28.32 -5.12 31.00
N ASP A 168 -28.32 -3.80 31.08
CA ASP A 168 -29.33 -3.07 31.86
C ASP A 168 -30.53 -2.82 30.93
N SER A 169 -31.31 -3.88 30.71
CA SER A 169 -32.68 -3.79 30.18
C SER A 169 -33.63 -3.89 31.36
N GLY A 170 -33.86 -2.78 32.05
CA GLY A 170 -34.98 -2.68 32.97
C GLY A 170 -36.30 -2.74 32.18
N PRO A 171 -37.34 -3.45 32.65
CA PRO A 171 -38.68 -3.19 32.18
C PRO A 171 -39.29 -2.07 33.02
N ALA A 172 -39.51 -0.93 32.39
CA ALA A 172 -40.56 -0.02 32.81
C ALA A 172 -41.92 -0.71 32.60
N ARG A 173 -42.68 -0.90 33.67
CA ARG A 173 -44.16 -0.91 33.59
C ARG A 173 -44.77 -0.15 34.76
N SER A 174 -45.48 0.90 34.35
CA SER A 174 -46.42 1.71 35.11
C SER A 174 -47.72 0.95 35.41
N GLN A 175 -48.34 1.34 36.52
CA GLN A 175 -49.78 1.53 36.74
C GLN A 175 -50.73 0.35 36.52
N MET A 176 -51.21 -0.23 37.62
CA MET A 176 -52.58 -0.09 38.15
C MET A 176 -52.66 -0.65 39.56
#